data_AF-A0A4Q2X969-F1
#
_entry.id   AF-A0A4Q2X969-F1
#
_cell.length_a   1.000
_cell.length_b   1.000
_cell.length_c   1.000
_cell.angle_alpha   90.00
_cell.angle_beta   90.00
_cell.angle_gamma   90.00
#
_symmetry.space_group_name_H-M   'P 1'
#
loop_
_entity.id
_entity.type
_entity.pdbx_description
1 polymer ?
#
loop_
_entity_poly.entity_id
_entity_poly.type
_entity_poly.pdbx_seq_one_letter_code
_entity_poly.pdbx_strand_id
1 'polypeptide(L)'
;MAYILSAERHEDPSGSFQRYRAFVNAERHRFPASVLALVESDWYFDFTDHRAPHDSWLREVRITEIPGENEDHPPEIQMRVRLLGAYHDGDIEFIYSGVISYDIRMMDLTQGHCDWRYDEFRLSESGDVIHEIEWCGAIDTGRWLIQARNVEHRWYPSAGQGP
;
A
#
# COMPACT_ATOMS: atom_id res chain seq x y z
N MET A 1 12.62 -9.42 -4.03
CA MET A 1 13.56 -8.27 -4.07
C MET A 1 12.73 -7.03 -4.34
N ALA A 2 13.02 -5.93 -3.65
CA ALA A 2 12.32 -4.66 -3.85
C ALA A 2 12.92 -3.86 -5.02
N TYR A 3 12.22 -2.82 -5.48
CA TYR A 3 12.62 -1.99 -6.60
C TYR A 3 12.64 -0.50 -6.28
N ILE A 4 11.61 0.03 -5.60
CA ILE A 4 11.41 1.49 -5.45
C ILE A 4 11.38 1.99 -4.00
N LEU A 5 11.66 1.12 -3.03
CA LEU A 5 11.88 1.54 -1.65
C LEU A 5 13.17 2.36 -1.52
N SER A 6 13.36 3.04 -0.40
CA SER A 6 14.44 4.03 -0.26
C SER A 6 15.83 3.43 -0.51
N ALA A 7 16.09 2.22 -0.02
CA ALA A 7 17.38 1.53 -0.17
C ALA A 7 17.74 1.28 -1.64
N GLU A 8 16.77 0.88 -2.47
CA GLU A 8 16.96 0.61 -3.88
C GLU A 8 16.89 1.87 -4.75
N ARG A 9 16.10 2.87 -4.34
CA ARG A 9 15.86 4.09 -5.12
C ARG A 9 16.96 5.13 -4.95
N HIS A 10 17.59 5.24 -3.78
CA HIS A 10 18.45 6.38 -3.44
C HIS A 10 19.59 6.64 -4.44
N GLU A 11 20.19 5.57 -4.97
CA GLU A 11 21.31 5.66 -5.92
C GLU A 11 20.88 5.97 -7.36
N ASP A 12 19.73 5.42 -7.79
CA ASP A 12 19.22 5.53 -9.17
C ASP A 12 17.69 5.57 -9.18
N PRO A 13 17.06 6.72 -8.86
CA PRO A 13 15.62 6.79 -8.79
C PRO A 13 14.93 6.44 -10.10
N SER A 14 15.46 6.93 -11.22
CA SER A 14 14.85 6.72 -12.54
C SER A 14 14.95 5.27 -12.99
N GLY A 15 16.12 4.64 -12.86
CA GLY A 15 16.28 3.25 -13.23
C GLY A 15 15.55 2.30 -12.28
N SER A 16 15.41 2.63 -10.99
CA SER A 16 14.57 1.87 -10.05
C SER A 16 13.11 1.80 -10.49
N PHE A 17 12.52 2.95 -10.85
CA PHE A 17 11.16 2.97 -11.42
C PHE A 17 11.07 2.26 -12.78
N GLN A 18 12.10 2.34 -13.63
CA GLN A 18 12.12 1.60 -14.90
C GLN A 18 12.13 0.08 -14.68
N ARG A 19 12.95 -0.41 -13.74
CA ARG A 19 13.00 -1.83 -13.37
C ARG A 19 11.67 -2.31 -12.79
N TYR A 20 11.06 -1.50 -11.92
CA TYR A 20 9.75 -1.81 -11.37
C TYR A 20 8.66 -1.90 -12.46
N ARG A 21 8.60 -0.92 -13.37
CA ARG A 21 7.67 -0.95 -14.51
C ARG A 21 7.90 -2.17 -15.42
N ALA A 22 9.16 -2.51 -15.69
CA ALA A 22 9.49 -3.70 -16.48
C ALA A 22 9.01 -4.99 -15.80
N PHE A 23 9.19 -5.10 -14.47
CA PHE A 23 8.67 -6.20 -13.67
C PHE A 23 7.15 -6.29 -13.73
N VAL A 24 6.43 -5.19 -13.45
CA VAL A 24 4.96 -5.14 -13.51
C VAL A 24 4.47 -5.56 -14.90
N ASN A 25 5.11 -5.08 -15.97
CA ASN A 25 4.72 -5.44 -17.33
C ASN A 25 4.94 -6.93 -17.65
N ALA A 26 6.05 -7.53 -17.18
CA ALA A 26 6.32 -8.95 -17.37
C ALA A 26 5.31 -9.83 -16.63
N GLU A 27 4.94 -9.44 -15.41
CA GLU A 27 4.03 -10.18 -14.53
C GLU A 27 2.56 -9.75 -14.66
N ARG A 28 2.25 -8.84 -15.60
CA ARG A 28 0.92 -8.20 -15.73
C ARG A 28 -0.24 -9.19 -15.66
N HIS A 29 -0.12 -10.30 -16.37
CA HIS A 29 -1.16 -11.34 -16.46
C HIS A 29 -1.47 -12.06 -15.14
N ARG A 30 -0.63 -11.90 -14.11
CA ARG A 30 -0.78 -12.55 -12.80
C ARG A 30 -1.26 -11.60 -11.71
N PHE A 31 -1.11 -10.29 -11.89
CA PHE A 31 -1.62 -9.33 -10.92
C PHE A 31 -3.15 -9.29 -10.93
N PRO A 32 -3.80 -9.12 -9.77
CA PRO A 32 -5.20 -8.75 -9.72
C PRO A 32 -5.47 -7.44 -10.46
N ALA A 33 -6.61 -7.37 -11.13
CA ALA A 33 -6.96 -6.21 -11.96
C ALA A 33 -7.00 -4.89 -11.16
N SER A 34 -7.44 -4.92 -9.91
CA SER A 34 -7.47 -3.73 -9.05
C SER A 34 -6.06 -3.23 -8.71
N VAL A 35 -5.09 -4.13 -8.51
CA VAL A 35 -3.69 -3.73 -8.26
C VAL A 35 -3.04 -3.18 -9.52
N LEU A 36 -3.26 -3.82 -10.67
CA LEU A 36 -2.80 -3.28 -11.96
C LEU A 36 -3.32 -1.87 -12.21
N ALA A 37 -4.61 -1.63 -11.91
CA ALA A 37 -5.21 -0.32 -12.08
C ALA A 37 -4.51 0.77 -11.24
N LEU A 38 -3.87 0.41 -10.12
CA LEU A 38 -3.07 1.33 -9.32
C LEU A 38 -1.69 1.55 -9.94
N VAL A 39 -0.92 0.47 -10.12
CA VAL A 39 0.49 0.58 -10.53
C VAL A 39 0.69 1.07 -11.96
N GLU A 40 -0.33 0.95 -12.81
CA GLU A 40 -0.32 1.45 -14.19
C GLU A 40 -0.96 2.83 -14.35
N SER A 41 -1.57 3.36 -13.30
CA SER A 41 -2.13 4.69 -13.34
C SER A 41 -1.05 5.76 -13.48
N ASP A 42 -1.44 6.91 -14.01
CA ASP A 42 -0.60 8.10 -14.05
C ASP A 42 -0.46 8.79 -12.68
N TRP A 43 -1.32 8.45 -11.71
CA TRP A 43 -1.44 9.18 -10.45
C TRP A 43 -0.84 8.48 -9.24
N TYR A 44 -0.84 7.14 -9.16
CA TYR A 44 -0.51 6.43 -7.91
C TYR A 44 0.92 6.72 -7.40
N PHE A 45 1.87 6.89 -8.32
CA PHE A 45 3.26 7.26 -7.99
C PHE A 45 3.57 8.73 -8.30
N ASP A 46 2.58 9.55 -8.64
CA ASP A 46 2.73 10.99 -8.82
C ASP A 46 2.40 11.71 -7.52
N PHE A 47 3.44 12.20 -6.83
CA PHE A 47 3.31 12.88 -5.54
C PHE A 47 2.56 14.22 -5.62
N THR A 48 2.21 14.68 -6.83
CA THR A 48 1.38 15.88 -7.04
C THR A 48 -0.11 15.57 -7.17
N ASP A 49 -0.48 14.28 -7.30
CA ASP A 49 -1.88 13.87 -7.32
C ASP A 49 -2.38 13.62 -5.89
N HIS A 50 -3.54 14.18 -5.58
CA HIS A 50 -4.12 14.14 -4.23
C HIS A 50 -4.56 12.73 -3.79
N ARG A 51 -4.69 11.80 -4.75
CA ARG A 51 -5.02 10.40 -4.50
C ARG A 51 -3.80 9.56 -4.16
N ALA A 52 -2.58 10.05 -4.40
CA ALA A 52 -1.36 9.28 -4.17
C ALA A 52 -1.16 9.04 -2.66
N PRO A 53 -0.71 7.82 -2.25
CA PRO A 53 -0.48 7.51 -0.84
C PRO A 53 0.80 8.14 -0.28
N HIS A 54 1.71 8.62 -1.12
CA HIS A 54 2.93 9.30 -0.68
C HIS A 54 2.60 10.51 0.21
N ASP A 55 3.35 10.71 1.28
CA ASP A 55 3.17 11.72 2.33
C ASP A 55 1.84 11.64 3.09
N SER A 56 1.03 10.59 2.88
CA SER A 56 -0.25 10.43 3.57
C SER A 56 -0.06 9.97 5.01
N TRP A 57 -0.98 10.36 5.89
CA TRP A 57 -0.89 10.09 7.33
C TRP A 57 -1.82 8.97 7.73
N LEU A 58 -1.31 8.01 8.51
CA LEU A 58 -2.14 6.92 9.02
C LEU A 58 -3.26 7.44 9.92
N ARG A 59 -4.50 7.04 9.63
CA ARG A 59 -5.69 7.29 10.47
C ARG A 59 -6.15 6.04 11.20
N GLU A 60 -6.19 4.90 10.51
CA GLU A 60 -6.70 3.65 11.08
C GLU A 60 -6.04 2.46 10.37
N VAL A 61 -5.70 1.43 11.16
CA VAL A 61 -5.56 0.06 10.66
C VAL A 61 -6.58 -0.80 11.36
N ARG A 62 -7.34 -1.56 10.60
CA ARG A 62 -8.31 -2.53 11.12
C ARG A 62 -8.02 -3.90 10.53
N ILE A 63 -7.87 -4.90 11.39
CA ILE A 63 -7.76 -6.30 11.01
C ILE A 63 -9.02 -6.99 11.51
N THR A 64 -9.66 -7.78 10.65
CA THR A 64 -10.90 -8.46 10.97
C THR A 64 -10.84 -9.89 10.45
N GLU A 65 -11.04 -10.85 11.34
CA GLU A 65 -11.33 -12.22 10.97
C GLU A 65 -12.82 -12.32 10.66
N ILE A 66 -13.15 -12.56 9.41
CA ILE A 66 -14.50 -12.80 8.93
C ILE A 66 -14.78 -14.29 9.16
N PRO A 67 -15.76 -14.65 10.01
CA PRO A 67 -16.05 -16.05 10.30
C PRO A 67 -16.36 -16.82 9.02
N GLY A 68 -15.78 -18.01 8.92
CA GLY A 68 -16.13 -18.98 7.89
C GLY A 68 -17.54 -19.54 8.09
N GLU A 69 -18.18 -19.97 7.01
CA GLU A 69 -19.51 -20.58 7.10
C GLU A 69 -19.45 -22.05 7.55
N ASN A 70 -18.37 -22.76 7.20
CA ASN A 70 -18.17 -24.19 7.46
C ASN A 70 -16.71 -24.59 7.15
N GLU A 71 -16.39 -25.88 7.24
CA GLU A 71 -15.04 -26.40 6.95
C GLU A 71 -14.57 -26.13 5.51
N ASP A 72 -15.49 -26.05 4.54
CA ASP A 72 -15.18 -25.75 3.13
C ASP A 72 -14.97 -24.24 2.88
N HIS A 73 -15.41 -23.39 3.81
CA HIS A 73 -15.29 -21.93 3.76
C HIS A 73 -14.59 -21.46 5.04
N PRO A 74 -13.26 -21.64 5.14
CA PRO A 74 -12.52 -21.23 6.33
C PRO A 74 -12.61 -19.71 6.54
N PRO A 75 -12.33 -19.22 7.77
CA PRO A 75 -12.31 -17.80 8.05
C PRO A 75 -11.39 -17.03 7.11
N GLU A 76 -11.81 -15.84 6.70
CA GLU A 76 -11.02 -14.94 5.87
C GLU A 76 -10.50 -13.76 6.70
N ILE A 77 -9.22 -13.44 6.57
CA ILE A 77 -8.68 -12.22 7.18
C ILE A 77 -8.81 -11.07 6.18
N GLN A 78 -9.44 -9.99 6.63
CA GLN A 78 -9.45 -8.70 5.94
C GLN A 78 -8.61 -7.70 6.72
N MET A 79 -7.82 -6.89 6.01
CA MET A 79 -7.14 -5.73 6.57
C MET A 79 -7.62 -4.48 5.85
N ARG A 80 -7.83 -3.39 6.60
CA ARG A 80 -8.19 -2.08 6.08
C ARG A 80 -7.24 -1.04 6.63
N VAL A 81 -6.70 -0.22 5.74
CA VAL A 81 -5.80 0.89 6.08
C VAL A 81 -6.44 2.17 5.58
N ARG A 82 -6.72 3.10 6.49
CA ARG A 82 -7.22 4.44 6.16
C ARG A 82 -6.15 5.47 6.41
N LEU A 83 -5.96 6.36 5.45
CA LEU A 83 -4.97 7.42 5.44
C LEU A 83 -5.66 8.75 5.18
N LEU A 84 -5.11 9.82 5.75
CA LEU A 84 -5.39 11.19 5.32
C LEU A 84 -4.43 11.50 4.17
N GLY A 85 -4.93 11.86 3.00
CA GLY A 85 -4.09 12.22 1.85
C GLY A 85 -3.16 13.40 2.18
N ALA A 86 -2.01 13.52 1.50
CA ALA A 86 -0.96 14.49 1.82
C ALA A 86 -1.43 15.96 1.84
N TYR A 87 -2.44 16.29 1.03
CA TYR A 87 -3.03 17.62 0.96
C TYR A 87 -4.12 17.87 2.01
N HIS A 88 -4.39 16.87 2.86
CA HIS A 88 -5.41 16.89 3.91
C HIS A 88 -6.83 17.19 3.40
N ASP A 89 -7.10 16.92 2.14
CA ASP A 89 -8.36 17.24 1.45
C ASP A 89 -9.15 15.98 1.04
N GLY A 90 -8.81 14.83 1.60
CA GLY A 90 -9.55 13.60 1.49
C GLY A 90 -8.89 12.44 2.20
N ASP A 91 -9.62 11.34 2.29
CA ASP A 91 -9.16 10.08 2.85
C ASP A 91 -8.86 9.08 1.73
N ILE A 92 -7.77 8.35 1.90
CA ILE A 92 -7.41 7.17 1.10
C ILE A 92 -7.73 5.93 1.92
N GLU A 93 -8.31 4.91 1.30
CA GLU A 93 -8.59 3.62 1.93
C GLU A 93 -8.04 2.49 1.06
N PHE A 94 -7.18 1.66 1.66
CA PHE A 94 -6.77 0.38 1.12
C PHE A 94 -7.51 -0.75 1.82
N ILE A 95 -8.07 -1.66 1.04
CA ILE A 95 -8.78 -2.85 1.54
C ILE A 95 -8.07 -4.07 0.99
N TYR A 96 -7.50 -4.87 1.89
CA TYR A 96 -6.81 -6.12 1.60
C TYR A 96 -7.76 -7.27 1.93
N SER A 97 -8.14 -8.07 0.93
CA SER A 97 -8.99 -9.25 1.10
C SER A 97 -8.19 -10.53 0.91
N GLY A 98 -8.57 -11.58 1.63
CA GLY A 98 -7.82 -12.83 1.69
C GLY A 98 -6.38 -12.60 2.17
N VAL A 99 -6.19 -11.86 3.27
CA VAL A 99 -4.87 -11.65 3.85
C VAL A 99 -4.30 -12.98 4.32
N ILE A 100 -3.09 -13.29 3.86
CA ILE A 100 -2.38 -14.55 4.13
C ILE A 100 -1.35 -14.36 5.23
N SER A 101 -0.65 -13.22 5.19
CA SER A 101 0.31 -12.84 6.23
C SER A 101 0.45 -11.33 6.27
N TYR A 102 0.84 -10.81 7.43
CA TYR A 102 1.24 -9.42 7.58
C TYR A 102 2.35 -9.29 8.62
N ASP A 103 3.26 -8.36 8.39
CA ASP A 103 4.30 -7.92 9.32
C ASP A 103 4.25 -6.39 9.37
N ILE A 104 4.00 -5.83 10.56
CA ILE A 104 3.85 -4.39 10.78
C ILE A 104 4.91 -3.98 11.80
N ARG A 105 5.92 -3.23 11.37
CA ARG A 105 7.02 -2.77 12.23
C ARG A 105 7.18 -1.27 12.13
N MET A 106 7.17 -0.62 13.29
CA MET A 106 7.48 0.78 13.50
C MET A 106 8.32 0.89 14.78
N MET A 107 9.21 1.88 14.82
CA MET A 107 10.01 2.22 16.01
C MET A 107 9.72 3.67 16.42
N ASP A 108 9.77 3.94 17.72
CA ASP A 108 9.56 5.27 18.31
C ASP A 108 8.30 6.02 17.81
N LEU A 109 7.13 5.52 18.19
CA LEU A 109 5.83 6.12 17.86
C LEU A 109 5.45 7.30 18.77
N THR A 110 6.40 7.88 19.51
CA THR A 110 6.11 8.98 20.46
C THR A 110 5.59 10.25 19.78
N GLN A 111 5.84 10.39 18.47
CA GLN A 111 5.33 11.48 17.61
C GLN A 111 4.28 10.98 16.60
N GLY A 112 3.74 9.77 16.77
CA GLY A 112 2.84 9.13 15.82
C GLY A 112 3.56 8.29 14.75
N HIS A 113 2.82 7.91 13.71
CA HIS A 113 3.31 7.02 12.64
C HIS A 113 4.09 7.75 11.52
N CYS A 114 4.21 9.08 11.58
CA CYS A 114 4.68 9.93 10.49
C CYS A 114 3.90 9.64 9.18
N ASP A 115 4.57 9.73 8.04
CA ASP A 115 3.98 9.64 6.72
C ASP A 115 4.38 8.35 5.97
N TRP A 116 3.49 7.92 5.08
CA TRP A 116 3.75 6.87 4.11
C TRP A 116 4.72 7.40 3.05
N ARG A 117 5.91 6.80 2.96
CA ARG A 117 7.00 7.34 2.16
C ARG A 117 7.11 6.70 0.80
N TYR A 118 7.24 5.38 0.72
CA TYR A 118 7.29 4.65 -0.55
C TYR A 118 6.55 3.33 -0.40
N ASP A 119 6.05 2.80 -1.49
CA ASP A 119 5.49 1.46 -1.51
C ASP A 119 5.65 0.82 -2.88
N GLU A 120 5.46 -0.49 -2.90
CA GLU A 120 5.37 -1.26 -4.13
C GLU A 120 4.51 -2.51 -3.96
N PHE A 121 3.94 -2.94 -5.08
CA PHE A 121 3.26 -4.22 -5.19
C PHE A 121 4.14 -5.22 -5.92
N ARG A 122 4.26 -6.42 -5.34
CA ARG A 122 4.91 -7.57 -5.96
C ARG A 122 3.99 -8.79 -5.89
N LEU A 123 4.43 -9.89 -6.47
CA LEU A 123 3.77 -11.17 -6.36
C LEU A 123 4.64 -12.14 -5.55
N SER A 124 4.01 -12.94 -4.70
CA SER A 124 4.62 -14.12 -4.10
C SER A 124 4.82 -15.23 -5.14
N GLU A 125 5.54 -16.30 -4.77
CA GLU A 125 5.64 -17.50 -5.60
C GLU A 125 4.27 -18.15 -5.87
N SER A 126 3.36 -18.06 -4.89
CA SER A 126 1.97 -18.53 -5.01
C SER A 126 1.06 -17.61 -5.84
N GLY A 127 1.56 -16.45 -6.30
CA GLY A 127 0.80 -15.48 -7.08
C GLY A 127 -0.05 -14.51 -6.26
N ASP A 128 0.18 -14.42 -4.96
CA ASP A 128 -0.51 -13.46 -4.08
C ASP A 128 0.15 -12.10 -4.14
N VAL A 129 -0.62 -11.05 -3.92
CA VAL A 129 -0.10 -9.68 -3.87
C VAL A 129 0.67 -9.50 -2.59
N ILE A 130 1.90 -9.01 -2.71
CA ILE A 130 2.70 -8.50 -1.60
C ILE A 130 2.73 -6.98 -1.74
N HIS A 131 2.12 -6.28 -0.80
CA HIS A 131 2.27 -4.83 -0.65
C HIS A 131 3.33 -4.57 0.41
N GLU A 132 4.42 -3.93 0.01
CA GLU A 132 5.46 -3.48 0.93
C GLU A 132 5.42 -1.96 1.03
N ILE A 133 5.27 -1.47 2.26
CA ILE A 133 5.11 -0.05 2.57
C ILE A 133 6.26 0.38 3.47
N GLU A 134 6.97 1.40 3.02
CA GLU A 134 7.98 2.12 3.77
C GLU A 134 7.35 3.37 4.40
N TRP A 135 7.45 3.48 5.72
CA TRP A 135 7.01 4.64 6.46
C TRP A 135 8.21 5.50 6.82
N CYS A 136 8.05 6.82 6.69
CA CYS A 136 8.96 7.74 7.34
C CYS A 136 8.90 7.50 8.86
N GLY A 137 10.01 7.65 9.56
CA GLY A 137 10.04 7.58 11.01
C GLY A 137 11.05 8.55 11.58
N ALA A 138 10.90 8.87 12.86
CA ALA A 138 11.68 9.93 13.51
C ALA A 138 13.19 9.60 13.62
N ILE A 139 13.52 8.30 13.72
CA ILE A 139 14.89 7.80 13.93
C ILE A 139 15.27 6.78 12.87
N ASP A 140 14.34 5.88 12.53
CA ASP A 140 14.51 4.83 11.54
C ASP A 140 13.24 4.70 10.70
N THR A 141 13.34 3.96 9.61
CA THR A 141 12.29 3.77 8.63
C THR A 141 11.36 2.63 9.08
N GLY A 142 10.07 2.90 9.12
CA GLY A 142 9.06 1.88 9.40
C GLY A 142 8.83 1.00 8.17
N ARG A 143 8.40 -0.25 8.39
CA ARG A 143 8.16 -1.21 7.30
C ARG A 143 6.94 -2.06 7.58
N TRP A 144 5.98 -2.03 6.66
CA TRP A 144 4.86 -2.95 6.66
C TRP A 144 4.96 -3.85 5.44
N LEU A 145 4.68 -5.13 5.62
CA LEU A 145 4.64 -6.14 4.58
C LEU A 145 3.32 -6.89 4.69
N ILE A 146 2.46 -6.76 3.69
CA ILE A 146 1.13 -7.35 3.69
C ILE A 146 1.01 -8.26 2.48
N GLN A 147 0.77 -9.55 2.70
CA GLN A 147 0.45 -10.51 1.64
C GLN A 147 -1.05 -10.78 1.62
N ALA A 148 -1.70 -10.54 0.48
CA ALA A 148 -3.14 -10.69 0.32
C ALA A 148 -3.51 -11.21 -1.08
N ARG A 149 -4.71 -11.79 -1.22
CA ARG A 149 -5.24 -12.22 -2.53
C ARG A 149 -5.57 -11.03 -3.42
N ASN A 150 -6.04 -9.93 -2.84
CA ASN A 150 -6.43 -8.74 -3.57
C ASN A 150 -6.24 -7.47 -2.74
N VAL A 151 -6.10 -6.33 -3.43
CA VAL A 151 -6.06 -5.00 -2.82
C VAL A 151 -6.96 -4.07 -3.62
N GLU A 152 -7.87 -3.40 -2.93
CA GLU A 152 -8.68 -2.30 -3.47
C GLU A 152 -8.20 -0.97 -2.89
N HIS A 153 -8.32 0.09 -3.69
CA HIS A 153 -8.05 1.46 -3.27
C HIS A 153 -9.30 2.31 -3.49
N ARG A 154 -9.59 3.19 -2.53
CA ARG A 154 -10.70 4.15 -2.62
C ARG A 154 -10.20 5.52 -2.17
N TRP A 155 -10.63 6.55 -2.90
CA TRP A 155 -10.41 7.95 -2.55
C TRP A 155 -11.75 8.60 -2.18
N TYR A 156 -11.78 9.25 -1.02
CA TYR A 156 -12.92 9.99 -0.52
C TYR A 156 -12.53 11.45 -0.36
N PRO A 157 -12.81 12.32 -1.35
CA PRO A 157 -12.53 13.73 -1.21
C PRO A 157 -13.32 14.29 -0.01
N SER A 158 -12.66 15.11 0.79
CA SER A 158 -13.34 15.88 1.83
C SER A 158 -14.37 16.76 1.14
N ALA A 159 -15.62 16.73 1.60
CA ALA A 159 -16.59 17.73 1.18
C ALA A 159 -15.97 19.09 1.52
N GLY A 160 -15.68 19.89 0.49
CA GLY A 160 -14.97 21.15 0.67
C GLY A 160 -15.61 21.91 1.82
N GLN A 161 -14.80 22.32 2.80
CA GLN A 161 -15.19 23.48 3.59
C GLN A 161 -15.26 24.61 2.57
N GLY A 162 -16.47 24.86 2.06
CA GLY A 162 -16.74 26.01 1.23
C GLY A 162 -16.23 27.26 1.96
N PRO A 163 -15.76 28.26 1.21
CA PRO A 163 -15.25 29.50 1.78
C PRO A 163 -16.23 30.15 2.76
#